data_AF-A0A7Y5RMU9-F1
#
_entry.id   AF-A0A7Y5RMU9-F1
#
_cell.length_a   1.000
_cell.length_b   1.000
_cell.length_c   1.000
_cell.angle_alpha   90.00
_cell.angle_beta   90.00
_cell.angle_gamma   90.00
#
_symmetry.space_group_name_H-M   'P 1'
#
loop_
_entity.id
_entity.type
_entity.pdbx_description
1 polymer ?
#
loop_
_entity_poly.entity_id
_entity_poly.type
_entity_poly.pdbx_seq_one_letter_code
_entity_poly.pdbx_strand_id
1 'polypeptide(L)'
;MIAVASSVARASIDDNRPFVRVPISNPAPDPFHAPAPTPDDLKVRAAVDRGLAFIVSLQQPDGCWRNDAGQKIGEGYVRNELDVPHIGVTALCCMALVAGGNAPDQGRYASNVRLGLDFLIQNQDRSGQIKVLGSRMYDHAFATLFLAEIFGMTRDSRIKKALQEATAFIVRNQVGVTIKPDGGGPEDGNQADPERDKARTGDNWGGWRYEPKQLDADMSITVCQLQALRAARNVGIAVPKVSIEAAREYVVGNYNDDDGSFAYQPQFRYNRVSFALSAAGIVALQSAGRYDSYRDGDRLIDLRKALNYLHQQRPDQASNFQPRNCAFGFWYGHYYAAQAVHQYKEVNPKMWQVWNDKNRRHFLAMQRGNGSWIDEIGTWDEKRNAYATAMACLILSIQNNYLPIFQA
;
A
#
# COMPACT_ATOMS: atom_id res chain seq x y z
N MET A 1 12.40 -21.18 -57.00
CA MET A 1 11.60 -21.97 -56.02
C MET A 1 12.52 -23.00 -55.40
N ILE A 2 13.11 -22.68 -54.25
CA ILE A 2 13.89 -23.63 -53.45
C ILE A 2 13.30 -23.55 -52.05
N ALA A 3 12.58 -24.62 -51.67
CA ALA A 3 12.03 -24.79 -50.34
C ALA A 3 13.15 -25.26 -49.41
N VAL A 4 13.40 -24.50 -48.34
CA VAL A 4 14.29 -24.90 -47.25
C VAL A 4 13.40 -25.29 -46.07
N ALA A 5 13.40 -26.59 -45.74
CA ALA A 5 12.81 -27.12 -44.53
C ALA A 5 13.70 -26.73 -43.33
N SER A 6 13.11 -26.07 -42.33
CA SER A 6 13.75 -25.73 -41.06
C SER A 6 13.05 -26.50 -39.94
N SER A 7 13.72 -27.51 -39.39
CA SER A 7 13.32 -28.21 -38.17
C SER A 7 13.50 -27.30 -36.96
N VAL A 8 12.41 -26.90 -36.31
CA VAL A 8 12.47 -26.24 -34.99
C VAL A 8 12.19 -27.29 -33.92
N ALA A 9 13.22 -27.64 -33.17
CA ALA A 9 13.11 -28.47 -31.98
C ALA A 9 12.28 -27.74 -30.91
N ARG A 10 11.24 -28.40 -30.40
CA ARG A 10 10.50 -27.98 -29.21
C ARG A 10 11.37 -28.23 -27.98
N ALA A 11 11.87 -27.17 -27.35
CA ALA A 11 12.44 -27.25 -26.01
C ALA A 11 11.34 -26.97 -24.99
N SER A 12 10.98 -28.00 -24.23
CA SER A 12 10.19 -27.91 -22.99
C SER A 12 10.92 -27.00 -22.00
N ILE A 13 10.22 -25.99 -21.46
CA ILE A 13 10.72 -25.14 -20.38
C ILE A 13 10.25 -25.78 -19.07
N ASP A 14 11.21 -26.31 -18.34
CA ASP A 14 11.10 -26.84 -16.99
C ASP A 14 10.95 -25.66 -15.99
N ASP A 15 9.78 -25.56 -15.35
CA ASP A 15 9.32 -24.41 -14.53
C ASP A 15 9.84 -24.46 -13.08
N ASN A 16 10.96 -25.15 -12.87
CA ASN A 16 11.50 -25.45 -11.54
C ASN A 16 12.86 -24.79 -11.26
N ARG A 17 13.16 -23.65 -11.90
CA ARG A 17 14.42 -22.95 -11.63
C ARG A 17 14.38 -22.31 -10.24
N PRO A 18 15.33 -22.63 -9.34
CA PRO A 18 15.43 -21.97 -8.04
C PRO A 18 15.70 -20.48 -8.25
N PHE A 19 15.16 -19.65 -7.35
CA PHE A 19 15.43 -18.21 -7.25
C PHE A 19 16.91 -17.93 -7.53
N VAL A 20 17.22 -17.33 -8.68
CA VAL A 20 18.57 -16.85 -8.97
C VAL A 20 18.79 -15.68 -8.03
N ARG A 21 19.52 -15.93 -6.94
CA ARG A 21 20.12 -14.85 -6.15
C ARG A 21 20.98 -14.04 -7.12
N VAL A 22 20.56 -12.82 -7.41
CA VAL A 22 21.46 -11.82 -7.98
C VAL A 22 22.67 -11.75 -7.04
N PRO A 23 23.91 -11.92 -7.53
CA PRO A 23 25.07 -11.77 -6.68
C PRO A 23 25.05 -10.35 -6.11
N ILE A 24 24.94 -10.24 -4.78
CA ILE A 24 25.07 -8.98 -4.07
C ILE A 24 26.54 -8.56 -4.24
N SER A 25 26.86 -7.85 -5.32
CA SER A 25 28.24 -7.44 -5.64
C SER A 25 28.65 -6.14 -4.95
N ASN A 26 28.03 -5.82 -3.81
CA ASN A 26 28.56 -4.86 -2.86
C ASN A 26 28.16 -5.31 -1.46
N PRO A 27 29.07 -5.40 -0.48
CA PRO A 27 28.66 -5.58 0.90
C PRO A 27 27.63 -4.51 1.26
N ALA A 28 26.62 -4.88 2.05
CA ALA A 28 25.72 -3.89 2.63
C ALA A 28 26.58 -2.76 3.23
N PRO A 29 26.28 -1.48 2.95
CA PRO A 29 27.05 -0.37 3.49
C PRO A 29 27.18 -0.58 5.00
N ASP A 30 28.41 -0.42 5.51
CA ASP A 30 28.72 -0.57 6.93
C ASP A 30 27.67 0.22 7.75
N PRO A 31 26.87 -0.44 8.61
CA PRO A 31 25.83 0.23 9.39
C PRO A 31 26.39 1.31 10.33
N PHE A 32 27.71 1.32 10.56
CA PHE A 32 28.42 2.34 11.35
C PHE A 32 28.97 3.52 10.51
N HIS A 33 28.74 3.52 9.19
CA HIS A 33 29.15 4.56 8.26
C HIS A 33 28.00 5.05 7.37
N ALA A 34 26.83 5.29 7.97
CA ALA A 34 25.84 6.16 7.35
C ALA A 34 26.44 7.58 7.23
N PRO A 35 26.45 8.20 6.03
CA PRO A 35 26.92 9.57 5.89
C PRO A 35 26.12 10.49 6.82
N ALA A 36 26.82 11.49 7.39
CA ALA A 36 26.17 12.49 8.24
C ALA A 36 24.99 13.14 7.48
N PRO A 37 23.86 13.42 8.17
CA PRO A 37 22.70 14.00 7.52
C PRO A 37 23.06 15.34 6.88
N THR A 38 22.67 15.53 5.63
CA THR A 38 22.84 16.78 4.89
C THR A 38 21.96 17.89 5.48
N PRO A 39 22.22 19.18 5.18
CA PRO A 39 21.31 20.26 5.58
C PRO A 39 19.87 20.04 5.11
N ASP A 40 19.67 19.42 3.95
CA ASP A 40 18.33 19.10 3.45
C ASP A 40 17.70 17.92 4.21
N ASP A 41 18.48 16.97 4.74
CA ASP A 41 18.00 15.92 5.65
C ASP A 41 17.50 16.53 6.96
N LEU A 42 18.22 17.51 7.50
CA LEU A 42 17.80 18.22 8.71
C LEU A 42 16.51 19.03 8.50
N LYS A 43 16.35 19.68 7.34
CA LYS A 43 15.09 20.38 6.99
C LYS A 43 13.91 19.42 6.91
N VAL A 44 14.09 18.27 6.25
CA VAL A 44 13.05 17.25 6.14
C VAL A 44 12.71 16.69 7.51
N ARG A 45 13.70 16.35 8.32
CA ARG A 45 13.49 15.87 9.69
C ARG A 45 12.70 16.88 10.52
N ALA A 46 13.09 18.16 10.49
CA ALA A 46 12.38 19.21 11.22
C ALA A 46 10.91 19.37 10.75
N ALA A 47 10.65 19.20 9.46
CA ALA A 47 9.29 19.22 8.94
C ALA A 47 8.48 17.99 9.36
N VAL A 48 9.07 16.80 9.30
CA VAL A 48 8.44 15.57 9.80
C VAL A 48 8.13 15.72 11.30
N ASP A 49 9.07 16.21 12.12
CA ASP A 49 8.86 16.42 13.55
C ASP A 49 7.68 17.36 13.84
N ARG A 50 7.52 18.44 13.07
CA ARG A 50 6.35 19.32 13.17
C ARG A 50 5.05 18.62 12.76
N GLY A 51 5.08 17.79 11.72
CA GLY A 51 3.93 17.00 11.30
C GLY A 51 3.52 15.94 12.32
N LEU A 52 4.50 15.25 12.92
CA LEU A 52 4.26 14.28 14.00
C LEU A 52 3.68 14.96 15.24
N ALA A 53 4.20 16.13 15.62
CA ALA A 53 3.64 16.92 16.71
C ALA A 53 2.19 17.35 16.41
N PHE A 54 1.90 17.76 15.16
CA PHE A 54 0.55 18.09 14.74
C PHE A 54 -0.40 16.90 14.88
N ILE A 55 -0.09 15.73 14.30
CA ILE A 55 -0.99 14.57 14.42
C ILE A 55 -1.17 14.15 15.88
N VAL A 56 -0.12 14.20 16.71
CA VAL A 56 -0.23 13.88 18.14
C VAL A 56 -1.20 14.82 18.86
N SER A 57 -1.23 16.10 18.49
CA SER A 57 -2.18 17.07 19.07
C SER A 57 -3.66 16.78 18.74
N LEU A 58 -3.93 15.94 17.75
CA LEU A 58 -5.28 15.55 17.32
C LEU A 58 -5.75 14.22 17.92
N GLN A 59 -4.86 13.45 18.56
CA GLN A 59 -5.22 12.15 19.12
C GLN A 59 -6.22 12.31 20.27
N GLN A 60 -7.25 11.49 20.27
CA GLN A 60 -8.27 11.47 21.31
C GLN A 60 -7.83 10.65 22.54
N PRO A 61 -8.47 10.84 23.72
CA PRO A 61 -8.13 10.09 24.92
C PRO A 61 -8.29 8.57 24.80
N ASP A 62 -9.20 8.10 23.95
CA ASP A 62 -9.41 6.68 23.63
C ASP A 62 -8.37 6.11 22.64
N GLY A 63 -7.43 6.95 22.19
CA GLY A 63 -6.35 6.58 21.29
C GLY A 63 -6.65 6.77 19.80
N CYS A 64 -7.89 7.08 19.43
CA CYS A 64 -8.26 7.23 18.02
C CYS A 64 -7.84 8.59 17.44
N TRP A 65 -7.79 8.63 16.12
CA TRP A 65 -7.91 9.86 15.35
C TRP A 65 -9.28 9.91 14.69
N ARG A 66 -9.87 11.11 14.69
CA ARG A 66 -11.16 11.36 14.06
C ARG A 66 -10.98 11.96 12.67
N ASN A 67 -11.89 11.63 11.76
CA ASN A 67 -11.96 12.23 10.44
C ASN A 67 -13.37 12.06 9.85
N ASP A 68 -13.69 12.81 8.80
CA ASP A 68 -14.89 12.54 8.01
C ASP A 68 -14.75 11.19 7.28
N ALA A 69 -15.75 10.33 7.41
CA ALA A 69 -15.85 9.08 6.65
C ALA A 69 -16.74 9.27 5.43
N GLY A 70 -16.34 8.69 4.32
CA GLY A 70 -16.97 8.95 3.02
C GLY A 70 -16.46 8.05 1.92
N GLN A 71 -16.76 8.45 0.69
CA GLN A 71 -16.39 7.72 -0.50
C GLN A 71 -16.14 8.64 -1.69
N LYS A 72 -15.24 8.22 -2.57
CA LYS A 72 -15.04 8.89 -3.86
C LYS A 72 -16.29 8.71 -4.72
N ILE A 73 -16.86 9.82 -5.21
CA ILE A 73 -17.91 9.84 -6.23
C ILE A 73 -17.48 10.80 -7.34
N GLY A 74 -17.37 10.31 -8.57
CA GLY A 74 -16.76 11.09 -9.66
C GLY A 74 -15.31 11.42 -9.33
N GLU A 75 -14.95 12.71 -9.37
CA GLU A 75 -13.62 13.20 -8.97
C GLU A 75 -13.55 13.76 -7.54
N GLY A 76 -14.68 13.83 -6.82
CA GLY A 76 -14.75 14.37 -5.47
C GLY A 76 -14.93 13.31 -4.38
N TYR A 77 -14.89 13.76 -3.13
CA TYR A 77 -15.16 12.94 -1.96
C TYR A 77 -16.48 13.33 -1.29
N VAL A 78 -17.43 12.40 -1.29
CA VAL A 78 -18.72 12.56 -0.62
C VAL A 78 -18.62 11.99 0.78
N ARG A 79 -18.89 12.86 1.76
CA ARG A 79 -18.81 12.55 3.19
C ARG A 79 -20.19 12.09 3.65
N ASN A 80 -20.21 10.98 4.37
CA ASN A 80 -21.43 10.37 4.89
C ASN A 80 -21.52 10.54 6.41
N GLU A 81 -20.38 10.43 7.09
CA GLU A 81 -20.27 10.63 8.54
C GLU A 81 -19.19 11.67 8.78
N LEU A 82 -19.46 12.63 9.66
CA LEU A 82 -18.56 13.75 9.92
C LEU A 82 -17.88 13.58 11.26
N ASP A 83 -16.56 13.84 11.28
CA ASP A 83 -15.74 13.82 12.49
C ASP A 83 -16.01 12.59 13.37
N VAL A 84 -15.82 11.38 12.83
CA VAL A 84 -16.02 10.11 13.56
C VAL A 84 -14.67 9.46 13.87
N PRO A 85 -14.55 8.59 14.91
CA PRO A 85 -13.37 7.75 15.05
C PRO A 85 -13.09 7.01 13.75
N HIS A 86 -11.82 6.96 13.33
CA HIS A 86 -11.48 6.46 11.99
C HIS A 86 -10.33 5.46 12.04
N ILE A 87 -10.61 4.21 11.69
CA ILE A 87 -9.65 3.10 11.76
C ILE A 87 -8.44 3.34 10.84
N GLY A 88 -8.65 3.63 9.55
CA GLY A 88 -7.56 3.86 8.61
C GLY A 88 -6.67 5.05 8.97
N VAL A 89 -7.27 6.20 9.35
CA VAL A 89 -6.52 7.39 9.78
C VAL A 89 -5.74 7.12 11.06
N THR A 90 -6.33 6.40 12.03
CA THR A 90 -5.63 6.00 13.26
C THR A 90 -4.40 5.14 12.94
N ALA A 91 -4.56 4.13 12.08
CA ALA A 91 -3.45 3.28 11.66
C ALA A 91 -2.35 4.06 10.93
N LEU A 92 -2.72 4.96 10.01
CA LEU A 92 -1.77 5.82 9.28
C LEU A 92 -1.00 6.76 10.21
N CYS A 93 -1.69 7.39 11.17
CA CYS A 93 -1.04 8.25 12.17
C CYS A 93 -0.05 7.44 13.02
N CYS A 94 -0.43 6.24 13.46
CA CYS A 94 0.46 5.38 14.21
C CYS A 94 1.67 4.93 13.37
N MET A 95 1.47 4.54 12.11
CA MET A 95 2.58 4.23 11.20
C MET A 95 3.50 5.45 10.98
N ALA A 96 2.96 6.66 10.87
CA ALA A 96 3.76 7.87 10.75
C ALA A 96 4.62 8.11 11.99
N LEU A 97 4.07 7.89 13.20
CA LEU A 97 4.83 7.95 14.45
C LEU A 97 5.96 6.91 14.48
N VAL A 98 5.68 5.69 13.99
CA VAL A 98 6.70 4.63 13.88
C VAL A 98 7.78 4.97 12.85
N ALA A 99 7.40 5.49 11.69
CA ALA A 99 8.34 6.00 10.68
C ALA A 99 9.16 7.21 11.18
N GLY A 100 8.71 7.88 12.25
CA GLY A 100 9.45 8.89 13.00
C GLY A 100 10.38 8.34 14.09
N GLY A 101 10.50 7.01 14.23
CA GLY A 101 11.36 6.37 15.23
C GLY A 101 10.71 6.18 16.61
N ASN A 102 9.37 6.04 16.66
CA ASN A 102 8.65 5.73 17.90
C ASN A 102 8.11 4.28 17.85
N ALA A 103 7.96 3.64 19.00
CA ALA A 103 7.35 2.32 19.15
C ALA A 103 6.51 2.32 20.43
N PRO A 104 5.63 1.32 20.68
CA PRO A 104 4.80 1.30 21.88
C PRO A 104 5.57 1.42 23.20
N ASP A 105 6.85 1.07 23.24
CA ASP A 105 7.74 1.10 24.40
C ASP A 105 8.96 2.04 24.23
N GLN A 106 9.08 2.74 23.10
CA GLN A 106 10.26 3.56 22.79
C GLN A 106 9.90 4.88 22.10
N GLY A 107 10.64 5.94 22.41
CA GLY A 107 10.53 7.23 21.75
C GLY A 107 9.55 8.19 22.43
N ARG A 108 9.56 9.44 21.97
CA ARG A 108 8.78 10.55 22.57
C ARG A 108 7.28 10.28 22.55
N TYR A 109 6.79 9.59 21.52
CA TYR A 109 5.37 9.35 21.29
C TYR A 109 4.96 7.90 21.58
N ALA A 110 5.70 7.19 22.45
CA ALA A 110 5.44 5.79 22.76
C ALA A 110 4.00 5.55 23.29
N SER A 111 3.51 6.42 24.18
CA SER A 111 2.14 6.34 24.69
C SER A 111 1.10 6.54 23.59
N ASN A 112 1.34 7.44 22.65
CA ASN A 112 0.43 7.71 21.53
C ASN A 112 0.30 6.47 20.62
N VAL A 113 1.43 5.83 20.30
CA VAL A 113 1.44 4.58 19.52
C VAL A 113 0.71 3.46 20.28
N ARG A 114 0.95 3.33 21.60
CA ARG A 114 0.27 2.32 22.43
C ARG A 114 -1.24 2.52 22.46
N LEU A 115 -1.72 3.75 22.68
CA LEU A 115 -3.14 4.06 22.71
C LEU A 115 -3.82 3.79 21.35
N GLY A 116 -3.17 4.17 20.25
CA GLY A 116 -3.69 3.86 18.91
C GLY A 116 -3.73 2.36 18.61
N LEU A 117 -2.70 1.61 19.04
CA LEU A 117 -2.69 0.14 18.96
C LEU A 117 -3.84 -0.48 19.77
N ASP A 118 -4.02 -0.07 21.02
CA ASP A 118 -5.07 -0.60 21.88
C ASP A 118 -6.46 -0.27 21.30
N PHE A 119 -6.68 0.93 20.75
CA PHE A 119 -7.91 1.31 20.05
C PHE A 119 -8.21 0.37 18.87
N LEU A 120 -7.22 0.08 18.02
CA LEU A 120 -7.41 -0.80 16.87
C LEU A 120 -7.75 -2.23 17.28
N ILE A 121 -7.05 -2.78 18.29
CA ILE A 121 -7.32 -4.14 18.79
C ILE A 121 -8.71 -4.22 19.45
N GLN A 122 -9.12 -3.20 20.21
CA GLN A 122 -10.43 -3.16 20.86
C GLN A 122 -11.59 -3.09 19.86
N ASN A 123 -11.36 -2.56 18.66
CA ASN A 123 -12.34 -2.46 17.58
C ASN A 123 -12.26 -3.62 16.58
N GLN A 124 -11.56 -4.71 16.92
CA GLN A 124 -11.63 -5.96 16.18
C GLN A 124 -12.84 -6.78 16.64
N ASP A 125 -13.74 -7.09 15.70
CA ASP A 125 -14.91 -7.93 15.98
C ASP A 125 -14.58 -9.43 15.91
N ARG A 126 -15.56 -10.28 16.25
CA ARG A 126 -15.41 -11.75 16.24
C ARG A 126 -15.13 -12.34 14.86
N SER A 127 -15.40 -11.60 13.79
CA SER A 127 -15.05 -12.02 12.44
C SER A 127 -13.59 -11.72 12.12
N GLY A 128 -12.87 -10.96 12.95
CA GLY A 128 -11.51 -10.50 12.70
C GLY A 128 -11.46 -9.15 11.97
N GLN A 129 -12.62 -8.59 11.58
CA GLN A 129 -12.67 -7.27 10.97
C GLN A 129 -12.36 -6.21 12.03
N ILE A 130 -11.46 -5.28 11.69
CA ILE A 130 -11.16 -4.09 12.50
C ILE A 130 -12.01 -2.95 11.95
N LYS A 131 -12.98 -2.47 12.71
CA LYS A 131 -13.96 -1.50 12.22
C LYS A 131 -14.58 -0.64 13.32
N VAL A 132 -15.00 0.55 12.91
CA VAL A 132 -16.01 1.38 13.56
C VAL A 132 -17.08 1.75 12.53
N LEU A 133 -18.05 2.60 12.90
CA LEU A 133 -19.05 3.10 11.97
C LEU A 133 -18.38 3.74 10.74
N GLY A 134 -18.86 3.41 9.54
CA GLY A 134 -18.33 3.94 8.28
C GLY A 134 -17.02 3.32 7.78
N SER A 135 -16.40 2.38 8.54
CA SER A 135 -15.17 1.71 8.11
C SER A 135 -15.38 0.81 6.89
N ARG A 136 -14.41 0.83 5.99
CA ARG A 136 -14.35 0.03 4.76
C ARG A 136 -13.13 -0.91 4.77
N MET A 137 -13.02 -1.74 3.74
CA MET A 137 -11.92 -2.70 3.61
C MET A 137 -10.52 -2.05 3.55
N TYR A 138 -10.38 -0.81 3.07
CA TYR A 138 -9.08 -0.12 3.12
C TYR A 138 -8.69 0.26 4.55
N ASP A 139 -9.66 0.63 5.40
CA ASP A 139 -9.39 0.93 6.81
C ASP A 139 -8.85 -0.28 7.53
N HIS A 140 -9.54 -1.41 7.34
CA HIS A 140 -9.12 -2.70 7.86
C HIS A 140 -7.72 -3.09 7.38
N ALA A 141 -7.41 -2.88 6.10
CA ALA A 141 -6.09 -3.17 5.55
C ALA A 141 -4.98 -2.30 6.18
N PHE A 142 -5.18 -1.00 6.31
CA PHE A 142 -4.20 -0.12 6.96
C PHE A 142 -4.00 -0.50 8.44
N ALA A 143 -5.07 -0.86 9.15
CA ALA A 143 -4.96 -1.36 10.52
C ALA A 143 -4.18 -2.68 10.59
N THR A 144 -4.46 -3.62 9.68
CA THR A 144 -3.76 -4.91 9.58
C THR A 144 -2.28 -4.71 9.26
N LEU A 145 -1.97 -3.79 8.34
CA LEU A 145 -0.60 -3.39 8.01
C LEU A 145 0.11 -2.86 9.25
N PHE A 146 -0.49 -1.90 9.97
CA PHE A 146 0.10 -1.37 11.21
C PHE A 146 0.34 -2.46 12.28
N LEU A 147 -0.62 -3.38 12.48
CA LEU A 147 -0.44 -4.50 13.42
C LEU A 147 0.77 -5.38 13.02
N ALA A 148 0.99 -5.61 11.73
CA ALA A 148 2.15 -6.36 11.24
C ALA A 148 3.46 -5.62 11.53
N GLU A 149 3.52 -4.32 11.25
CA GLU A 149 4.72 -3.51 11.52
C GLU A 149 5.08 -3.53 13.01
N ILE A 150 4.10 -3.32 13.91
CA ILE A 150 4.35 -3.36 15.35
C ILE A 150 4.68 -4.77 15.85
N PHE A 151 4.01 -5.80 15.34
CA PHE A 151 4.31 -7.18 15.74
C PHE A 151 5.74 -7.57 15.35
N GLY A 152 6.24 -7.12 14.20
CA GLY A 152 7.62 -7.32 13.77
C GLY A 152 8.65 -6.78 14.77
N MET A 153 8.33 -5.65 15.42
CA MET A 153 9.19 -4.98 16.39
C MET A 153 9.06 -5.54 17.81
N THR A 154 7.83 -5.80 18.26
CA THR A 154 7.53 -6.09 19.68
C THR A 154 7.37 -7.57 20.00
N ARG A 155 6.94 -8.37 19.01
CA ARG A 155 6.56 -9.79 19.18
C ARG A 155 5.48 -10.06 20.25
N ASP A 156 4.67 -9.05 20.61
CA ASP A 156 3.55 -9.19 21.56
C ASP A 156 2.49 -10.19 21.04
N SER A 157 2.10 -11.15 21.89
CA SER A 157 1.13 -12.21 21.56
C SER A 157 -0.29 -11.69 21.34
N ARG A 158 -0.68 -10.58 21.99
CA ARG A 158 -1.97 -9.92 21.75
C ARG A 158 -2.05 -9.41 20.31
N ILE A 159 -0.97 -8.78 19.84
CA ILE A 159 -0.85 -8.25 18.49
C ILE A 159 -0.80 -9.40 17.48
N LYS A 160 -0.06 -10.47 17.79
CA LYS A 160 -0.03 -11.69 16.96
C LYS A 160 -1.42 -12.23 16.71
N LYS A 161 -2.23 -12.40 17.77
CA LYS A 161 -3.59 -12.92 17.66
C LYS A 161 -4.47 -11.99 16.81
N ALA A 162 -4.46 -10.70 17.11
CA ALA A 162 -5.25 -9.72 16.36
C ALA A 162 -4.86 -9.70 14.87
N LEU A 163 -3.55 -9.74 14.57
CA LEU A 163 -3.03 -9.78 13.20
C LEU A 163 -3.44 -11.06 12.47
N GLN A 164 -3.42 -12.22 13.13
CA GLN A 164 -3.88 -13.49 12.53
C GLN A 164 -5.35 -13.44 12.13
N GLU A 165 -6.20 -12.95 13.02
CA GLU A 165 -7.65 -12.83 12.78
C GLU A 165 -7.94 -11.80 11.68
N ALA A 166 -7.23 -10.68 11.67
CA ALA A 166 -7.34 -9.66 10.63
C ALA A 166 -6.87 -10.18 9.26
N THR A 167 -5.73 -10.86 9.22
CA THR A 167 -5.21 -11.49 7.99
C THR A 167 -6.21 -12.51 7.43
N ALA A 168 -6.78 -13.36 8.30
CA ALA A 168 -7.79 -14.33 7.90
C ALA A 168 -9.09 -13.66 7.40
N PHE A 169 -9.44 -12.48 7.91
CA PHE A 169 -10.57 -11.71 7.39
C PHE A 169 -10.31 -11.17 5.98
N ILE A 170 -9.12 -10.62 5.70
CA ILE A 170 -8.75 -10.18 4.34
C ILE A 170 -8.87 -11.34 3.36
N VAL A 171 -8.27 -12.48 3.70
CA VAL A 171 -8.24 -13.67 2.86
C VAL A 171 -9.65 -14.19 2.54
N ARG A 172 -10.53 -14.29 3.54
CA ARG A 172 -11.93 -14.77 3.35
C ARG A 172 -12.81 -13.84 2.53
N ASN A 173 -12.41 -12.58 2.37
CA ASN A 173 -13.16 -11.58 1.60
C ASN A 173 -12.54 -11.27 0.23
N GLN A 174 -11.64 -12.13 -0.25
CA GLN A 174 -11.10 -12.05 -1.60
C GLN A 174 -12.12 -12.56 -2.63
N VAL A 175 -12.28 -11.83 -3.73
CA VAL A 175 -13.32 -12.09 -4.73
C VAL A 175 -13.02 -13.37 -5.49
N GLY A 176 -13.92 -14.35 -5.40
CA GLY A 176 -13.82 -15.62 -6.13
C GLY A 176 -12.67 -16.53 -5.66
N VAL A 177 -12.08 -16.26 -4.49
CA VAL A 177 -11.05 -17.15 -3.90
C VAL A 177 -11.63 -17.75 -2.63
N THR A 178 -11.91 -19.04 -2.66
CA THR A 178 -12.44 -19.73 -1.49
C THR A 178 -11.32 -20.55 -0.83
N ILE A 179 -11.21 -20.48 0.50
CA ILE A 179 -10.12 -21.10 1.29
C ILE A 179 -10.74 -21.85 2.47
N LYS A 180 -10.40 -23.13 2.64
CA LYS A 180 -10.85 -24.03 3.69
C LYS A 180 -10.38 -23.54 5.06
N PRO A 181 -11.09 -23.96 6.12
CA PRO A 181 -10.71 -23.69 7.51
C PRO A 181 -9.31 -24.21 7.90
N ASP A 182 -8.75 -25.20 7.21
CA ASP A 182 -7.40 -25.74 7.45
C ASP A 182 -6.29 -25.00 6.67
N GLY A 183 -6.65 -23.95 5.92
CA GLY A 183 -5.74 -23.23 5.02
C GLY A 183 -5.58 -23.89 3.64
N GLY A 184 -6.27 -24.99 3.37
CA GLY A 184 -6.43 -25.58 2.03
C GLY A 184 -7.46 -24.82 1.19
N GLY A 185 -7.74 -25.23 -0.06
CA GLY A 185 -8.71 -24.59 -0.98
C GLY A 185 -10.19 -24.57 -0.48
N PRO A 186 -11.23 -24.26 -1.29
CA PRO A 186 -12.61 -23.84 -0.95
C PRO A 186 -13.45 -24.57 0.10
N GLU A 187 -14.31 -23.79 0.78
CA GLU A 187 -15.21 -24.11 1.91
C GLU A 187 -16.47 -24.90 1.53
N ASP A 188 -17.00 -24.74 0.31
CA ASP A 188 -18.09 -25.58 -0.18
C ASP A 188 -17.54 -26.98 -0.45
N GLY A 189 -18.23 -28.05 -0.03
CA GLY A 189 -17.77 -29.44 -0.19
C GLY A 189 -17.54 -29.91 -1.64
N ASN A 190 -17.63 -29.01 -2.62
CA ASN A 190 -17.04 -29.17 -3.94
C ASN A 190 -15.56 -28.76 -3.87
N GLN A 191 -14.66 -29.55 -4.47
CA GLN A 191 -13.26 -29.14 -4.61
C GLN A 191 -13.14 -27.70 -5.10
N ALA A 192 -12.01 -27.07 -4.76
CA ALA A 192 -11.61 -25.85 -5.41
C ALA A 192 -11.78 -26.00 -6.91
N ASP A 193 -12.66 -25.20 -7.48
CA ASP A 193 -12.70 -25.06 -8.91
C ASP A 193 -12.46 -23.58 -9.22
N PRO A 194 -11.16 -23.19 -9.32
CA PRO A 194 -10.78 -21.85 -9.74
C PRO A 194 -11.45 -21.43 -11.05
N GLU A 195 -11.72 -22.37 -11.96
CA GLU A 195 -12.41 -22.08 -13.22
C GLU A 195 -13.88 -21.76 -12.99
N ARG A 196 -14.58 -22.49 -12.11
CA ARG A 196 -15.96 -22.16 -11.71
C ARG A 196 -16.05 -20.82 -10.99
N ASP A 197 -15.17 -20.56 -10.03
CA ASP A 197 -15.19 -19.31 -9.26
C ASP A 197 -14.83 -18.12 -10.15
N LYS A 198 -13.83 -18.26 -11.03
CA LYS A 198 -13.48 -17.27 -12.05
C LYS A 198 -14.59 -17.08 -13.08
N ALA A 199 -15.32 -18.12 -13.47
CA ALA A 199 -16.50 -17.99 -14.32
C ALA A 199 -17.62 -17.18 -13.65
N ARG A 200 -17.76 -17.26 -12.32
CA ARG A 200 -18.77 -16.49 -11.56
C ARG A 200 -18.40 -15.02 -11.40
N THR A 201 -17.14 -14.69 -11.15
CA THR A 201 -16.69 -13.31 -10.87
C THR A 201 -16.07 -12.62 -12.10
N GLY A 202 -15.82 -13.36 -13.17
CA GLY A 202 -15.19 -12.88 -14.40
C GLY A 202 -13.84 -12.25 -14.12
N ASP A 203 -13.59 -11.11 -14.77
CA ASP A 203 -12.33 -10.37 -14.60
C ASP A 203 -12.14 -9.78 -13.18
N ASN A 204 -13.15 -9.82 -12.29
CA ASN A 204 -13.01 -9.36 -10.91
C ASN A 204 -12.35 -10.39 -9.97
N TRP A 205 -12.08 -11.60 -10.47
CA TRP A 205 -11.48 -12.68 -9.69
C TRP A 205 -10.11 -12.27 -9.12
N GLY A 206 -9.87 -12.59 -7.85
CA GLY A 206 -8.59 -12.39 -7.17
C GLY A 206 -8.37 -11.01 -6.54
N GLY A 207 -9.24 -10.04 -6.80
CA GLY A 207 -9.17 -8.71 -6.18
C GLY A 207 -10.04 -8.55 -4.91
N TRP A 208 -10.16 -7.31 -4.44
CA TRP A 208 -11.03 -6.92 -3.33
C TRP A 208 -11.78 -5.62 -3.62
N ARG A 209 -12.83 -5.36 -2.83
CA ARG A 209 -13.68 -4.16 -2.89
C ARG A 209 -13.87 -3.51 -1.55
N TYR A 210 -14.47 -2.32 -1.54
CA TYR A 210 -14.67 -1.47 -0.37
C TYR A 210 -15.43 -2.14 0.78
N GLU A 211 -16.34 -3.06 0.49
CA GLU A 211 -17.09 -3.79 1.51
C GLU A 211 -16.68 -5.27 1.54
N PRO A 212 -16.92 -5.98 2.66
CA PRO A 212 -16.78 -7.43 2.72
C PRO A 212 -17.75 -8.16 1.77
N LYS A 213 -17.42 -9.41 1.41
CA LYS A 213 -18.30 -10.34 0.65
C LYS A 213 -18.82 -9.79 -0.69
N GLN A 214 -17.99 -9.06 -1.43
CA GLN A 214 -18.37 -8.50 -2.73
C GLN A 214 -18.07 -9.47 -3.88
N LEU A 215 -18.68 -9.19 -5.03
CA LEU A 215 -18.48 -9.94 -6.28
C LEU A 215 -17.69 -9.16 -7.33
N ASP A 216 -17.47 -7.86 -7.11
CA ASP A 216 -16.61 -7.00 -7.91
C ASP A 216 -15.33 -6.67 -7.13
N ALA A 217 -14.30 -6.19 -7.82
CA ALA A 217 -13.02 -5.80 -7.22
C ALA A 217 -12.48 -4.52 -7.86
N ASP A 218 -11.53 -3.85 -7.21
CA ASP A 218 -10.72 -2.78 -7.83
C ASP A 218 -9.27 -2.73 -7.38
N MET A 219 -8.46 -2.00 -8.15
CA MET A 219 -7.05 -1.77 -7.89
C MET A 219 -6.76 -1.01 -6.59
N SER A 220 -7.58 -0.04 -6.21
CA SER A 220 -7.35 0.82 -5.03
C SER A 220 -7.55 0.09 -3.70
N ILE A 221 -8.39 -0.94 -3.66
CA ILE A 221 -8.55 -1.78 -2.48
C ILE A 221 -7.60 -2.97 -2.54
N THR A 222 -7.39 -3.55 -3.73
CA THR A 222 -6.51 -4.71 -3.90
C THR A 222 -5.08 -4.43 -3.46
N VAL A 223 -4.53 -3.23 -3.77
CA VAL A 223 -3.18 -2.87 -3.27
C VAL A 223 -3.13 -2.84 -1.75
N CYS A 224 -4.12 -2.29 -1.07
CA CYS A 224 -4.14 -2.18 0.39
C CYS A 224 -4.12 -3.57 1.03
N GLN A 225 -4.94 -4.49 0.52
CA GLN A 225 -4.99 -5.87 1.01
C GLN A 225 -3.66 -6.59 0.78
N LEU A 226 -3.08 -6.47 -0.43
CA LEU A 226 -1.79 -7.07 -0.75
C LEU A 226 -0.66 -6.57 0.16
N GLN A 227 -0.63 -5.27 0.49
CA GLN A 227 0.34 -4.72 1.44
C GLN A 227 0.18 -5.33 2.83
N ALA A 228 -1.05 -5.40 3.34
CA ALA A 228 -1.34 -5.99 4.65
C ALA A 228 -0.94 -7.49 4.69
N LEU A 229 -1.29 -8.25 3.65
CA LEU A 229 -0.93 -9.67 3.54
C LEU A 229 0.59 -9.86 3.45
N ARG A 230 1.30 -9.04 2.66
CA ARG A 230 2.76 -9.06 2.59
C ARG A 230 3.39 -8.76 3.95
N ALA A 231 2.93 -7.71 4.63
CA ALA A 231 3.44 -7.34 5.93
C ALA A 231 3.23 -8.46 6.97
N ALA A 232 2.04 -9.06 6.99
CA ALA A 232 1.73 -10.20 7.86
C ALA A 232 2.67 -11.39 7.58
N ARG A 233 2.91 -11.71 6.30
CA ARG A 233 3.84 -12.77 5.89
C ARG A 233 5.27 -12.47 6.32
N ASN A 234 5.74 -11.22 6.19
CA ASN A 234 7.10 -10.81 6.57
C ASN A 234 7.39 -11.06 8.06
N VAL A 235 6.37 -11.03 8.92
CA VAL A 235 6.51 -11.24 10.36
C VAL A 235 6.13 -12.66 10.81
N GLY A 236 5.87 -13.56 9.86
CA GLY A 236 5.65 -14.99 10.10
C GLY A 236 4.19 -15.40 10.27
N ILE A 237 3.22 -14.57 9.87
CA ILE A 237 1.82 -14.99 9.78
C ILE A 237 1.60 -15.73 8.47
N ALA A 238 0.92 -16.87 8.53
CA ALA A 238 0.61 -17.67 7.36
C ALA A 238 -0.35 -16.91 6.43
N VAL A 239 0.04 -16.81 5.16
CA VAL A 239 -0.79 -16.26 4.08
C VAL A 239 -0.83 -17.29 2.95
N PRO A 240 -2.02 -17.74 2.53
CA PRO A 240 -2.15 -18.72 1.45
C PRO A 240 -1.54 -18.21 0.14
N LYS A 241 -0.68 -19.03 -0.48
CA LYS A 241 -0.02 -18.69 -1.75
C LYS A 241 -1.03 -18.36 -2.85
N VAL A 242 -2.12 -19.13 -2.91
CA VAL A 242 -3.23 -18.93 -3.87
C VAL A 242 -3.83 -17.53 -3.80
N SER A 243 -3.90 -16.94 -2.60
CA SER A 243 -4.44 -15.58 -2.41
C SER A 243 -3.54 -14.54 -3.06
N ILE A 244 -2.22 -14.67 -2.90
CA ILE A 244 -1.24 -13.77 -3.52
C ILE A 244 -1.17 -13.97 -5.04
N GLU A 245 -1.24 -15.20 -5.52
CA GLU A 245 -1.24 -15.51 -6.95
C GLU A 245 -2.49 -14.98 -7.64
N ALA A 246 -3.68 -15.16 -7.05
CA ALA A 246 -4.93 -14.62 -7.57
C ALA A 246 -4.93 -13.08 -7.63
N ALA A 247 -4.40 -12.45 -6.58
CA ALA A 247 -4.24 -11.00 -6.55
C ALA A 247 -3.25 -10.49 -7.60
N ARG A 248 -2.16 -11.22 -7.86
CA ARG A 248 -1.21 -10.90 -8.95
C ARG A 248 -1.93 -10.94 -10.30
N GLU A 249 -2.70 -11.99 -10.58
CA GLU A 249 -3.44 -12.11 -11.83
C GLU A 249 -4.42 -10.96 -12.03
N TYR A 250 -5.17 -10.60 -10.98
CA TYR A 250 -6.06 -9.44 -11.01
C TYR A 250 -5.30 -8.15 -11.38
N VAL A 251 -4.17 -7.89 -10.72
CA VAL A 251 -3.34 -6.69 -10.97
C VAL A 251 -2.77 -6.68 -12.39
N VAL A 252 -2.30 -7.82 -12.89
CA VAL A 252 -1.82 -7.96 -14.28
C VAL A 252 -2.94 -7.71 -15.27
N GLY A 253 -4.16 -8.16 -14.99
CA GLY A 253 -5.35 -7.86 -15.81
C GLY A 253 -5.67 -6.36 -15.92
N ASN A 254 -5.16 -5.53 -15.00
CA ASN A 254 -5.33 -4.09 -15.00
C ASN A 254 -4.17 -3.32 -15.66
N TYR A 255 -3.06 -3.98 -16.01
CA TYR A 255 -1.91 -3.35 -16.65
C TYR A 255 -2.23 -2.98 -18.11
N ASN A 256 -1.83 -1.78 -18.55
CA ASN A 256 -1.95 -1.32 -19.94
C ASN A 256 -0.61 -1.48 -20.66
N ASP A 257 -0.60 -2.28 -21.72
CA ASP A 257 0.61 -2.57 -22.50
C ASP A 257 1.13 -1.34 -23.27
N ASP A 258 0.28 -0.35 -23.58
CA ASP A 258 0.59 0.82 -24.41
C ASP A 258 1.41 1.90 -23.70
N ASP A 259 1.16 2.13 -22.42
CA ASP A 259 1.80 3.20 -21.64
C ASP A 259 2.30 2.75 -20.24
N GLY A 260 2.06 1.49 -19.87
CA GLY A 260 2.44 0.91 -18.59
C GLY A 260 1.56 1.33 -17.41
N SER A 261 0.46 2.04 -17.66
CA SER A 261 -0.47 2.47 -16.63
C SER A 261 -1.32 1.31 -16.07
N PHE A 262 -2.02 1.55 -14.96
CA PHE A 262 -2.99 0.60 -14.42
C PHE A 262 -4.40 1.20 -14.39
N ALA A 263 -5.36 0.46 -14.95
CA ALA A 263 -6.77 0.79 -14.91
C ALA A 263 -7.37 0.54 -13.52
N TYR A 264 -8.52 1.14 -13.23
CA TYR A 264 -9.22 0.91 -11.97
C TYR A 264 -9.80 -0.50 -11.83
N GLN A 265 -10.33 -1.04 -12.93
CA GLN A 265 -10.85 -2.39 -13.05
C GLN A 265 -10.42 -2.97 -14.42
N PRO A 266 -10.45 -4.30 -14.59
CA PRO A 266 -10.24 -4.90 -15.89
C PRO A 266 -11.47 -4.71 -16.83
N GLN A 267 -11.22 -4.67 -18.14
CA GLN A 267 -12.20 -4.74 -19.25
C GLN A 267 -13.51 -3.92 -19.12
N PHE A 268 -13.43 -2.60 -18.96
CA PHE A 268 -14.57 -1.70 -19.24
C PHE A 268 -14.16 -0.60 -20.22
N ARG A 269 -15.02 -0.33 -21.22
CA ARG A 269 -14.79 0.64 -22.33
C ARG A 269 -14.60 2.11 -21.89
N TYR A 270 -14.57 2.41 -20.59
CA TYR A 270 -14.31 3.73 -20.01
C TYR A 270 -13.53 3.63 -18.70
N ASN A 271 -12.58 2.69 -18.58
CA ASN A 271 -11.90 2.51 -17.32
C ASN A 271 -10.94 3.65 -17.01
N ARG A 272 -11.12 4.26 -15.84
CA ARG A 272 -10.29 5.37 -15.41
C ARG A 272 -8.87 4.88 -15.13
N VAL A 273 -7.91 5.65 -15.62
CA VAL A 273 -6.50 5.53 -15.29
C VAL A 273 -6.10 6.78 -14.53
N SER A 274 -5.25 6.64 -13.52
CA SER A 274 -4.69 7.79 -12.82
C SER A 274 -3.30 7.49 -12.30
N PHE A 275 -2.59 8.55 -11.92
CA PHE A 275 -1.34 8.48 -11.18
C PHE A 275 -1.44 7.57 -9.95
N ALA A 276 -2.49 7.75 -9.14
CA ALA A 276 -2.69 6.98 -7.92
C ALA A 276 -2.95 5.49 -8.19
N LEU A 277 -3.74 5.18 -9.21
CA LEU A 277 -4.03 3.78 -9.60
C LEU A 277 -2.81 3.08 -10.17
N SER A 278 -2.02 3.78 -11.00
CA SER A 278 -0.79 3.24 -11.55
C SER A 278 0.25 3.02 -10.46
N ALA A 279 0.34 3.92 -9.49
CA ALA A 279 1.25 3.76 -8.34
C ALA A 279 0.84 2.56 -7.49
N ALA A 280 -0.46 2.42 -7.22
CA ALA A 280 -1.03 1.26 -6.55
C ALA A 280 -0.73 -0.05 -7.29
N GLY A 281 -0.84 -0.07 -8.62
CA GLY A 281 -0.54 -1.25 -9.45
C GLY A 281 0.91 -1.70 -9.37
N ILE A 282 1.86 -0.77 -9.41
CA ILE A 282 3.29 -1.10 -9.26
C ILE A 282 3.54 -1.67 -7.86
N VAL A 283 3.04 -1.03 -6.80
CA VAL A 283 3.23 -1.51 -5.42
C VAL A 283 2.52 -2.84 -5.18
N ALA A 284 1.38 -3.09 -5.82
CA ALA A 284 0.69 -4.37 -5.75
C ALA A 284 1.54 -5.49 -6.37
N LEU A 285 2.14 -5.27 -7.54
CA LEU A 285 3.07 -6.22 -8.17
C LEU A 285 4.32 -6.45 -7.30
N GLN A 286 4.92 -5.38 -6.77
CA GLN A 286 6.05 -5.48 -5.85
C GLN A 286 5.66 -6.25 -4.58
N SER A 287 4.45 -6.04 -4.06
CA SER A 287 3.93 -6.78 -2.91
C SER A 287 3.67 -8.26 -3.21
N ALA A 288 3.44 -8.60 -4.48
CA ALA A 288 3.41 -9.98 -4.98
C ALA A 288 4.80 -10.54 -5.36
N GLY A 289 5.89 -9.81 -5.06
CA GLY A 289 7.27 -10.24 -5.31
C GLY A 289 7.76 -9.99 -6.73
N ARG A 290 7.22 -8.99 -7.44
CA ARG A 290 7.63 -8.57 -8.79
C ARG A 290 8.19 -7.15 -8.75
N TYR A 291 9.51 -7.02 -8.68
CA TYR A 291 10.20 -5.74 -8.53
C TYR A 291 10.83 -5.20 -9.82
N ASP A 292 10.94 -6.03 -10.85
CA ASP A 292 11.40 -5.64 -12.19
C ASP A 292 10.46 -6.24 -13.26
N SER A 293 10.67 -5.83 -14.51
CA SER A 293 9.91 -6.30 -15.66
C SER A 293 10.01 -7.82 -15.81
N TYR A 294 8.88 -8.47 -16.09
CA TYR A 294 8.80 -9.94 -16.15
C TYR A 294 7.79 -10.39 -17.21
N ARG A 295 7.90 -11.66 -17.61
CA ARG A 295 6.92 -12.30 -18.49
C ARG A 295 5.84 -13.00 -17.69
N ASP A 296 4.59 -12.76 -18.06
CA ASP A 296 3.40 -13.46 -17.59
C ASP A 296 2.82 -14.22 -18.79
N GLY A 297 3.23 -15.49 -18.94
CA GLY A 297 3.09 -16.21 -20.21
C GLY A 297 3.84 -15.51 -21.35
N ASP A 298 3.14 -15.25 -22.45
CA ASP A 298 3.70 -14.53 -23.60
C ASP A 298 3.70 -12.99 -23.41
N ARG A 299 2.96 -12.48 -22.43
CA ARG A 299 2.80 -11.05 -22.16
C ARG A 299 3.99 -10.50 -21.37
N LEU A 300 4.54 -9.37 -21.81
CA LEU A 300 5.57 -8.65 -21.08
C LEU A 300 4.94 -7.59 -20.19
N ILE A 301 5.17 -7.68 -18.88
CA ILE A 301 4.83 -6.64 -17.92
C ILE A 301 6.08 -5.79 -17.70
N ASP A 302 6.11 -4.58 -18.28
CA ASP A 302 7.30 -3.70 -18.23
C ASP A 302 7.16 -2.63 -17.14
N LEU A 303 7.68 -2.92 -15.95
CA LEU A 303 7.63 -2.00 -14.81
C LEU A 303 8.37 -0.68 -15.06
N ARG A 304 9.37 -0.65 -15.95
CA ARG A 304 10.03 0.60 -16.36
C ARG A 304 9.05 1.55 -17.04
N LYS A 305 8.13 1.01 -17.83
CA LYS A 305 7.10 1.77 -18.52
C LYS A 305 6.11 2.35 -17.52
N ALA A 306 5.67 1.55 -16.56
CA ALA A 306 4.82 2.00 -15.46
C ALA A 306 5.46 3.12 -14.61
N LEU A 307 6.74 2.98 -14.28
CA LEU A 307 7.48 4.00 -13.54
C LEU A 307 7.68 5.29 -14.34
N ASN A 308 7.89 5.19 -15.65
CA ASN A 308 7.92 6.36 -16.54
C ASN A 308 6.56 7.06 -16.60
N TYR A 309 5.46 6.31 -16.66
CA TYR A 309 4.11 6.87 -16.55
C TYR A 309 3.93 7.66 -15.25
N LEU A 310 4.36 7.11 -14.10
CA LEU A 310 4.31 7.84 -12.82
C LEU A 310 5.09 9.16 -12.86
N HIS A 311 6.25 9.18 -13.54
CA HIS A 311 7.02 10.41 -13.69
C HIS A 311 6.33 11.47 -14.54
N GLN A 312 5.63 11.06 -15.59
CA GLN A 312 4.97 11.98 -16.52
C GLN A 312 3.63 12.49 -15.98
N GLN A 313 2.91 11.67 -15.21
CA GLN A 313 1.52 11.94 -14.79
C GLN A 313 1.39 12.47 -13.37
N ARG A 314 2.47 13.04 -12.82
CA ARG A 314 2.48 13.58 -11.46
C ARG A 314 1.44 14.71 -11.30
N PRO A 315 0.54 14.64 -10.31
CA PRO A 315 -0.47 15.68 -10.11
C PRO A 315 0.13 17.02 -9.67
N ASP A 316 1.27 17.01 -8.97
CA ASP A 316 2.00 18.22 -8.55
C ASP A 316 2.78 18.90 -9.69
N GLN A 317 2.70 18.38 -10.91
CA GLN A 317 3.25 19.01 -12.12
C GLN A 317 2.17 19.50 -13.08
N ALA A 318 0.90 19.25 -12.79
CA ALA A 318 -0.20 19.74 -13.62
C ALA A 318 -0.25 21.27 -13.61
N SER A 319 -0.56 21.89 -14.75
CA SER A 319 -0.62 23.36 -14.88
C SER A 319 -1.67 24.01 -13.96
N ASN A 320 -2.69 23.26 -13.57
CA ASN A 320 -3.75 23.68 -12.66
C ASN A 320 -3.52 23.21 -11.21
N PHE A 321 -2.35 22.66 -10.87
CA PHE A 321 -2.06 22.18 -9.52
C PHE A 321 -2.15 23.32 -8.51
N GLN A 322 -2.92 23.11 -7.44
CA GLN A 322 -3.04 24.03 -6.33
C GLN A 322 -2.42 23.39 -5.09
N PRO A 323 -1.19 23.77 -4.69
CA PRO A 323 -0.50 23.17 -3.53
C PRO A 323 -1.28 23.31 -2.22
N ARG A 324 -2.23 24.27 -2.17
CA ARG A 324 -3.08 24.53 -1.02
C ARG A 324 -4.39 23.73 -1.03
N ASN A 325 -4.79 23.14 -2.16
CA ASN A 325 -6.09 22.48 -2.34
C ASN A 325 -5.88 21.09 -2.96
N CYS A 326 -5.13 20.22 -2.30
CA CYS A 326 -4.88 18.88 -2.79
C CYS A 326 -6.19 18.07 -2.85
N ALA A 327 -6.47 17.46 -4.01
CA ALA A 327 -7.65 16.61 -4.20
C ALA A 327 -7.52 15.27 -3.45
N PHE A 328 -8.65 14.59 -3.24
CA PHE A 328 -8.77 13.30 -2.53
C PHE A 328 -7.65 12.27 -2.81
N GLY A 329 -7.22 12.13 -4.07
CA GLY A 329 -6.22 11.11 -4.46
C GLY A 329 -4.75 11.52 -4.32
N PHE A 330 -4.45 12.76 -3.95
CA PHE A 330 -3.09 13.33 -4.02
C PHE A 330 -2.10 12.60 -3.11
N TRP A 331 -2.35 12.59 -1.80
CA TRP A 331 -1.44 11.99 -0.83
C TRP A 331 -1.42 10.48 -0.92
N TYR A 332 -2.57 9.86 -1.16
CA TYR A 332 -2.68 8.42 -1.42
C TYR A 332 -1.81 8.00 -2.61
N GLY A 333 -1.91 8.72 -3.75
CA GLY A 333 -1.10 8.43 -4.92
C GLY A 333 0.39 8.62 -4.69
N HIS A 334 0.78 9.71 -4.01
CA HIS A 334 2.20 9.94 -3.68
C HIS A 334 2.75 8.95 -2.66
N TYR A 335 1.93 8.43 -1.73
CA TYR A 335 2.29 7.38 -0.79
C TYR A 335 2.70 6.10 -1.51
N TYR A 336 1.87 5.63 -2.46
CA TYR A 336 2.23 4.46 -3.26
C TYR A 336 3.36 4.74 -4.24
N ALA A 337 3.41 5.93 -4.85
CA ALA A 337 4.47 6.24 -5.80
C ALA A 337 5.85 6.35 -5.13
N ALA A 338 5.91 6.87 -3.90
CA ALA A 338 7.14 6.87 -3.11
C ALA A 338 7.64 5.44 -2.85
N GLN A 339 6.74 4.52 -2.48
CA GLN A 339 7.08 3.11 -2.29
C GLN A 339 7.51 2.43 -3.58
N ALA A 340 6.77 2.64 -4.67
CA ALA A 340 7.07 2.08 -5.99
C ALA A 340 8.51 2.39 -6.41
N VAL A 341 8.89 3.67 -6.34
CA VAL A 341 10.21 4.13 -6.75
C VAL A 341 11.28 3.77 -5.71
N HIS A 342 10.98 3.80 -4.41
CA HIS A 342 11.92 3.40 -3.36
C HIS A 342 12.29 1.92 -3.44
N GLN A 343 11.32 1.03 -3.68
CA GLN A 343 11.59 -0.40 -3.86
C GLN A 343 12.29 -0.69 -5.18
N TYR A 344 12.05 0.12 -6.22
CA TYR A 344 12.75 0.01 -7.50
C TYR A 344 14.19 0.56 -7.46
N LYS A 345 14.62 1.22 -6.39
CA LYS A 345 15.97 1.79 -6.28
C LYS A 345 17.08 0.73 -6.41
N GLU A 346 16.79 -0.53 -6.07
CA GLU A 346 17.73 -1.65 -6.22
C GLU A 346 18.04 -1.93 -7.71
N VAL A 347 17.11 -1.57 -8.61
CA VAL A 347 17.28 -1.65 -10.07
C VAL A 347 17.76 -0.32 -10.65
N ASN A 348 17.21 0.81 -10.17
CA ASN A 348 17.57 2.15 -10.66
C ASN A 348 17.66 3.19 -9.52
N PRO A 349 18.84 3.31 -8.86
CA PRO A 349 19.04 4.25 -7.76
C PRO A 349 18.84 5.72 -8.16
N LYS A 350 19.17 6.08 -9.41
CA LYS A 350 19.07 7.45 -9.92
C LYS A 350 17.61 7.91 -10.02
N MET A 351 16.70 7.00 -10.39
CA MET A 351 15.27 7.32 -10.43
C MET A 351 14.73 7.67 -9.04
N TRP A 352 15.16 6.92 -8.02
CA TRP A 352 14.83 7.22 -6.62
C TRP A 352 15.35 8.59 -6.19
N GLN A 353 16.63 8.91 -6.46
CA GLN A 353 17.21 10.21 -6.10
C GLN A 353 16.41 11.38 -6.71
N VAL A 354 16.15 11.35 -8.02
CA VAL A 354 15.39 12.39 -8.71
C VAL A 354 13.97 12.53 -8.16
N TRP A 355 13.33 11.40 -7.86
CA TRP A 355 11.97 11.38 -7.30
C TRP A 355 11.92 11.95 -5.89
N ASN A 356 12.82 11.50 -5.03
CA ASN A 356 12.90 11.89 -3.63
C ASN A 356 13.24 13.38 -3.50
N ASP A 357 14.20 13.89 -4.27
CA ASP A 357 14.57 15.32 -4.27
C ASP A 357 13.39 16.21 -4.65
N LYS A 358 12.59 15.79 -5.63
CA LYS A 358 11.38 16.51 -6.04
C LYS A 358 10.33 16.49 -4.93
N ASN A 359 10.03 15.32 -4.36
CA ASN A 359 9.06 15.18 -3.26
C ASN A 359 9.48 16.02 -2.04
N ARG A 360 10.74 15.94 -1.62
CA ARG A 360 11.27 16.67 -0.47
C ARG A 360 11.11 18.18 -0.66
N ARG A 361 11.50 18.73 -1.82
CA ARG A 361 11.33 20.17 -2.09
C ARG A 361 9.86 20.59 -2.12
N HIS A 362 9.02 19.87 -2.88
CA HIS A 362 7.62 20.26 -3.07
C HIS A 362 6.81 20.13 -1.77
N PHE A 363 6.95 19.01 -1.06
CA PHE A 363 6.17 18.77 0.15
C PHE A 363 6.60 19.68 1.29
N LEU A 364 7.89 20.01 1.42
CA LEU A 364 8.32 21.03 2.38
C LEU A 364 7.66 22.39 2.12
N ALA A 365 7.52 22.80 0.85
CA ALA A 365 6.84 24.05 0.49
C ALA A 365 5.32 24.02 0.72
N MET A 366 4.73 22.83 0.87
CA MET A 366 3.30 22.64 1.11
C MET A 366 2.93 22.61 2.61
N GLN A 367 3.91 22.43 3.50
CA GLN A 367 3.63 22.34 4.94
C GLN A 367 3.10 23.67 5.49
N ARG A 368 2.07 23.60 6.32
CA ARG A 368 1.50 24.76 7.02
C ARG A 368 2.34 25.17 8.22
N GLY A 369 2.12 26.40 8.70
CA GLY A 369 2.85 26.95 9.84
C GLY A 369 2.64 26.16 11.14
N ASN A 370 1.50 25.48 11.28
CA ASN A 370 1.19 24.59 12.41
C ASN A 370 1.73 23.15 12.23
N GLY A 371 2.45 22.87 11.14
CA GLY A 371 3.02 21.56 10.85
C GLY A 371 2.16 20.65 9.98
N SER A 372 0.92 21.00 9.66
CA SER A 372 0.04 20.12 8.89
C SER A 372 0.34 20.13 7.40
N TRP A 373 -0.04 19.05 6.73
CA TRP A 373 -0.37 19.02 5.30
C TRP A 373 -1.87 18.81 5.17
N ILE A 374 -2.47 19.27 4.07
CA ILE A 374 -3.92 19.25 3.91
C ILE A 374 -4.35 18.64 2.58
N ASP A 375 -5.55 18.09 2.58
CA ASP A 375 -6.31 17.64 1.41
C ASP A 375 -7.82 17.66 1.64
N GLU A 376 -8.56 17.25 0.61
CA GLU A 376 -10.02 17.10 0.61
C GLU A 376 -10.56 16.14 1.68
N ILE A 377 -9.82 15.09 2.04
CA ILE A 377 -10.24 14.08 3.03
C ILE A 377 -10.40 14.72 4.42
N GLY A 378 -9.46 15.59 4.79
CA GLY A 378 -9.59 16.43 5.98
C GLY A 378 -10.23 17.80 5.69
N THR A 379 -11.06 17.91 4.65
CA THR A 379 -11.84 19.13 4.28
C THR A 379 -11.00 20.39 4.00
N TRP A 380 -9.73 20.21 3.67
CA TRP A 380 -8.73 21.29 3.61
C TRP A 380 -8.59 22.09 4.92
N ASP A 381 -9.09 21.56 6.04
CA ASP A 381 -9.00 22.21 7.34
C ASP A 381 -7.61 21.98 7.94
N GLU A 382 -6.80 23.03 7.99
CA GLU A 382 -5.43 22.99 8.53
C GLU A 382 -5.36 22.54 9.99
N LYS A 383 -6.47 22.56 10.73
CA LYS A 383 -6.55 22.16 12.14
C LYS A 383 -6.99 20.72 12.36
N ARG A 384 -7.46 20.00 11.33
CA ARG A 384 -8.01 18.64 11.50
C ARG A 384 -7.40 17.59 10.56
N ASN A 385 -6.48 17.99 9.67
CA ASN A 385 -6.02 17.14 8.56
C ASN A 385 -4.95 16.10 8.98
N ALA A 386 -5.35 15.15 9.84
CA ALA A 386 -4.50 14.07 10.30
C ALA A 386 -4.08 13.14 9.15
N TYR A 387 -5.00 12.84 8.22
CA TYR A 387 -4.75 11.95 7.08
C TYR A 387 -3.61 12.44 6.18
N ALA A 388 -3.73 13.65 5.63
CA ALA A 388 -2.71 14.21 4.73
C ALA A 388 -1.37 14.37 5.44
N THR A 389 -1.39 14.81 6.70
CA THR A 389 -0.17 14.98 7.50
C THR A 389 0.53 13.64 7.74
N ALA A 390 -0.21 12.59 8.12
CA ALA A 390 0.36 11.26 8.32
C ALA A 390 0.98 10.71 7.01
N MET A 391 0.27 10.83 5.88
CA MET A 391 0.80 10.42 4.57
C MET A 391 2.06 11.19 4.18
N ALA A 392 2.08 12.51 4.35
CA ALA A 392 3.26 13.33 4.06
C ALA A 392 4.47 12.92 4.93
N CYS A 393 4.25 12.68 6.23
CA CYS A 393 5.28 12.18 7.15
C CYS A 393 5.79 10.80 6.73
N LEU A 394 4.92 9.88 6.32
CA LEU A 394 5.31 8.56 5.83
C LEU A 394 6.17 8.66 4.56
N ILE A 395 5.77 9.48 3.59
CA ILE A 395 6.52 9.68 2.35
C ILE A 395 7.89 10.28 2.62
N LEU A 396 7.97 11.32 3.44
CA LEU A 396 9.23 12.00 3.77
C LEU A 396 10.17 11.14 4.63
N SER A 397 9.63 10.16 5.35
CA SER A 397 10.39 9.27 6.24
C SER A 397 10.75 7.92 5.61
N ILE A 398 10.31 7.65 4.37
CA ILE A 398 10.46 6.33 3.74
C ILE A 398 11.93 5.86 3.66
N GLN A 399 12.86 6.79 3.49
CA GLN A 399 14.30 6.52 3.42
C GLN A 399 14.92 6.09 4.76
N ASN A 400 14.23 6.32 5.88
CA ASN A 400 14.70 5.93 7.21
C ASN A 400 14.59 4.40 7.43
N ASN A 401 13.78 3.71 6.60
CA ASN A 401 13.56 2.26 6.64
C ASN A 401 13.09 1.69 8.00
N TYR A 402 12.46 2.50 8.86
CA TYR A 402 11.92 2.04 10.15
C TYR A 402 10.67 1.14 10.02
N LEU A 403 9.95 1.24 8.91
CA LEU A 403 8.83 0.36 8.57
C LEU A 403 9.31 -0.73 7.61
N PRO A 404 9.39 -2.02 8.03
CA PRO A 404 9.73 -3.14 7.16
C PRO A 404 8.97 -3.20 5.83
N ILE A 405 7.70 -2.78 5.75
CA ILE A 405 6.93 -2.83 4.49
C ILE A 405 7.53 -1.99 3.36
N PHE A 406 8.33 -0.97 3.67
CA PHE A 406 8.97 -0.13 2.65
C PHE A 406 10.21 -0.76 2.03
N GLN A 407 10.70 -1.87 2.57
CA GLN A 407 11.88 -2.58 2.08
C GLN A 407 11.48 -3.49 0.90
N ALA A 408 12.43 -3.80 0.00
CA ALA A 408 12.19 -4.71 -1.12
C ALA A 408 12.18 -6.16 -0.63
#